data_AF-A0A174ZF90-F1
#
_entry.id   AF-A0A174ZF90-F1
#
_cell.length_a   1.000
_cell.length_b   1.000
_cell.length_c   1.000
_cell.angle_alpha   90.00
_cell.angle_beta   90.00
_cell.angle_gamma   90.00
#
_symmetry.space_group_name_H-M   'P 1'
#
loop_
_entity.id
_entity.type
_entity.pdbx_description
1 polymer ?
#
loop_
_entity_poly.entity_id
_entity_poly.type
_entity_poly.pdbx_seq_one_letter_code
_entity_poly.pdbx_strand_id
1 'polypeptide(L)'
;MSRKKGFKVKRSRRNLYKKRKSTGRKIFDGVLFVVILGAFVFVGYSVASPLIKFFGGNGDNSSVSEPAWTPPESLPETSDSNSQANTSDNTSDNSGGSDTTKDNTSSAPSEVTSAFATVAPDSALKSDAALNKFLASAKESGYNTAVFTLKNTTGELLYKSSLKAVKDNTDVNKGSLTAAQIVKACKTAGITPVAAITTLYDRKTPYLFDNAGYIISDGNWSWLDAAADNGGKPWTTPYSADAVNYYADICGELAKAGFADIELENTVFPNFQSYDYSLLSKELQNANRSEKLAVLAATCAKKAKEGNATATVEIKADALLTMSATTYDGTAEIWSAKDKMGDSSVLVTMDMSLLGTKLQTSADKTVTVEKDKVKAINQIFKLVKKAVGDKEISVGITGSANLSADEIKNCKTALEKLGFTDIRFE
;
A
#
# COMPACT_ATOMS: atom_id res chain seq x y z
N MET A 1 52.23 29.31 -31.18
CA MET A 1 51.41 28.60 -30.16
C MET A 1 50.00 29.17 -30.16
N SER A 2 48.98 28.32 -29.94
CA SER A 2 47.57 28.66 -30.18
C SER A 2 46.93 29.47 -29.04
N ARG A 3 46.23 30.56 -29.37
CA ARG A 3 45.39 31.31 -28.42
C ARG A 3 44.04 30.61 -28.26
N LYS A 4 43.79 29.98 -27.10
CA LYS A 4 42.49 29.37 -26.79
C LYS A 4 41.37 30.42 -26.82
N LYS A 5 40.36 30.21 -27.68
CA LYS A 5 39.12 31.01 -27.71
C LYS A 5 38.34 30.78 -26.41
N GLY A 6 37.94 31.85 -25.73
CA GLY A 6 37.06 31.77 -24.56
C GLY A 6 35.65 31.30 -24.93
N PHE A 7 35.04 30.46 -24.08
CA PHE A 7 33.65 30.03 -24.23
C PHE A 7 32.69 31.22 -24.07
N LYS A 8 31.80 31.42 -25.05
CA LYS A 8 30.88 32.57 -25.09
C LYS A 8 29.53 32.19 -24.46
N VAL A 9 29.40 32.38 -23.15
CA VAL A 9 28.13 32.14 -22.43
C VAL A 9 27.04 33.11 -22.92
N LYS A 10 26.07 32.60 -23.68
CA LYS A 10 24.89 33.37 -24.09
C LYS A 10 23.92 33.50 -22.91
N ARG A 11 24.04 34.56 -22.11
CA ARG A 11 22.96 34.98 -21.19
C ARG A 11 21.79 35.55 -21.99
N SER A 12 20.66 34.85 -22.02
CA SER A 12 19.43 35.37 -22.64
C SER A 12 18.86 36.51 -21.78
N ARG A 13 18.88 37.74 -22.29
CA ARG A 13 18.16 38.86 -21.67
C ARG A 13 16.66 38.73 -21.96
N ARG A 14 15.97 37.85 -21.22
CA ARG A 14 14.50 37.91 -21.10
C ARG A 14 14.16 38.59 -19.78
N ASN A 15 13.50 39.74 -19.87
CA ASN A 15 13.07 40.51 -18.69
C ASN A 15 11.94 39.74 -17.98
N LEU A 16 12.25 39.12 -16.83
CA LEU A 16 11.30 38.33 -16.03
C LEU A 16 10.35 39.17 -15.15
N TYR A 17 10.34 40.49 -15.30
CA TYR A 17 9.38 41.38 -14.64
C TYR A 17 8.21 41.71 -15.57
N LYS A 18 7.07 41.04 -15.36
CA LYS A 18 5.78 41.48 -15.91
C LYS A 18 5.46 42.87 -15.32
N LYS A 19 5.27 43.89 -16.19
CA LYS A 19 4.86 45.24 -15.78
C LYS A 19 3.62 45.19 -14.87
N ARG A 20 3.60 46.04 -13.84
CA ARG A 20 2.44 46.30 -12.96
C ARG A 20 1.20 46.60 -13.82
N LYS A 21 0.21 45.69 -13.84
CA LYS A 21 -1.06 45.87 -14.61
C LYS A 21 -1.73 47.19 -14.16
N SER A 22 -2.13 48.03 -15.11
CA SER A 22 -2.87 49.26 -14.82
C SER A 22 -4.29 48.96 -14.32
N THR A 23 -4.83 49.85 -13.47
CA THR A 23 -6.11 49.66 -12.76
C THR A 23 -7.27 49.40 -13.72
N GLY A 24 -7.32 50.10 -14.86
CA GLY A 24 -8.39 49.94 -15.85
C GLY A 24 -8.48 48.53 -16.47
N ARG A 25 -7.35 47.80 -16.58
CA ARG A 25 -7.36 46.44 -17.16
C ARG A 25 -7.91 45.38 -16.19
N LYS A 26 -7.95 45.65 -14.89
CA LYS A 26 -8.58 44.76 -13.89
C LYS A 26 -10.11 44.82 -13.94
N ILE A 27 -10.67 46.00 -14.23
CA ILE A 27 -12.12 46.21 -14.31
C ILE A 27 -12.67 45.50 -15.56
N PHE A 28 -11.95 45.57 -16.69
CA PHE A 28 -12.32 44.89 -17.92
C PHE A 28 -12.28 43.36 -17.79
N ASP A 29 -11.22 42.79 -17.18
CA ASP A 29 -11.11 41.34 -16.90
C ASP A 29 -12.32 40.86 -16.04
N GLY A 30 -12.77 41.66 -15.06
CA GLY A 30 -13.90 41.33 -14.18
C GLY A 30 -15.27 41.35 -14.86
N VAL A 31 -15.57 42.37 -15.66
CA VAL A 31 -16.86 42.46 -16.39
C VAL A 31 -16.98 41.35 -17.43
N LEU A 32 -15.88 41.02 -18.13
CA LEU A 32 -15.86 39.94 -19.11
C LEU A 32 -16.16 38.57 -18.47
N PHE A 33 -15.63 38.31 -17.27
CA PHE A 33 -15.87 37.07 -16.53
C PHE A 33 -17.34 36.91 -16.12
N VAL A 34 -18.00 37.99 -15.68
CA VAL A 34 -19.43 37.97 -15.32
C VAL A 34 -20.33 37.71 -16.53
N VAL A 35 -20.02 38.30 -17.69
CA VAL A 35 -20.76 38.04 -18.94
C VAL A 35 -20.62 36.59 -19.39
N ILE A 36 -19.41 36.01 -19.30
CA ILE A 36 -19.16 34.61 -19.64
C ILE A 36 -19.91 33.65 -18.70
N LEU A 37 -19.91 33.93 -17.39
CA LEU A 37 -20.69 33.15 -16.41
C LEU A 37 -22.20 33.24 -16.67
N GLY A 38 -22.72 34.42 -16.99
CA GLY A 38 -24.14 34.59 -17.37
C GLY A 38 -24.52 33.77 -18.61
N ALA A 39 -23.65 33.72 -19.61
CA ALA A 39 -23.85 32.89 -20.81
C ALA A 39 -23.84 31.39 -20.48
N PHE A 40 -22.92 30.90 -19.63
CA PHE A 40 -22.89 29.49 -19.23
C PHE A 40 -24.11 29.07 -18.41
N VAL A 41 -24.59 29.91 -17.50
CA VAL A 41 -25.83 29.64 -16.73
C VAL A 41 -27.06 29.62 -17.64
N PHE A 42 -27.15 30.55 -18.59
CA PHE A 42 -28.26 30.59 -19.56
C PHE A 42 -28.27 29.35 -20.46
N VAL A 43 -27.12 28.98 -21.05
CA VAL A 43 -27.00 27.78 -21.88
C VAL A 43 -27.32 26.52 -21.07
N GLY A 44 -26.77 26.38 -19.85
CA GLY A 44 -27.04 25.24 -18.98
C GLY A 44 -28.54 25.07 -18.64
N TYR A 45 -29.26 26.17 -18.44
CA TYR A 45 -30.70 26.15 -18.18
C TYR A 45 -31.53 25.78 -19.42
N SER A 46 -31.10 26.17 -20.64
CA SER A 46 -31.83 25.88 -21.88
C SER A 46 -31.72 24.44 -22.40
N VAL A 47 -30.62 23.71 -22.12
CA VAL A 47 -30.46 22.29 -22.55
C VAL A 47 -30.86 21.24 -21.50
N ALA A 48 -31.13 21.61 -20.25
CA ALA A 48 -31.55 20.66 -19.21
C ALA A 48 -32.89 19.98 -19.53
N SER A 49 -33.91 20.75 -19.93
CA SER A 49 -35.28 20.23 -20.14
C SER A 49 -35.43 19.25 -21.33
N PRO A 50 -34.76 19.45 -22.49
CA PRO A 50 -34.76 18.45 -23.56
C PRO A 50 -34.05 17.13 -23.19
N LEU A 51 -32.89 17.21 -22.52
CA LEU A 51 -32.07 16.02 -22.22
C LEU A 51 -32.74 15.08 -21.22
N ILE A 52 -33.44 15.62 -20.20
CA ILE A 52 -34.18 14.80 -19.22
C ILE A 52 -35.33 14.03 -19.89
N LYS A 53 -35.92 14.55 -20.98
CA LYS A 53 -36.90 13.81 -21.79
C LYS A 53 -36.29 12.75 -22.70
N PHE A 54 -35.03 12.88 -23.10
CA PHE A 54 -34.34 11.89 -23.94
C PHE A 54 -33.88 10.66 -23.16
N PHE A 55 -33.48 10.83 -21.89
CA PHE A 55 -33.01 9.74 -21.02
C PHE A 55 -34.07 9.19 -20.04
N GLY A 56 -35.28 9.77 -20.01
CA GLY A 56 -36.34 9.43 -19.04
C GLY A 56 -37.57 8.71 -19.61
N GLY A 57 -37.52 8.21 -20.85
CA GLY A 57 -38.64 7.52 -21.51
C GLY A 57 -38.43 6.01 -21.61
N ASN A 58 -39.39 5.22 -21.12
CA ASN A 58 -39.33 3.75 -21.08
C ASN A 58 -39.13 3.08 -22.46
N GLY A 59 -38.23 2.10 -22.48
CA GLY A 59 -38.47 0.74 -22.96
C GLY A 59 -38.93 0.52 -24.41
N ASP A 60 -37.99 0.06 -25.25
CA ASP A 60 -38.15 -1.20 -25.99
C ASP A 60 -36.78 -1.68 -26.53
N ASN A 61 -36.63 -2.98 -26.74
CA ASN A 61 -35.37 -3.60 -27.16
C ASN A 61 -35.09 -3.38 -28.66
N SER A 62 -33.99 -2.71 -29.02
CA SER A 62 -33.27 -3.02 -30.27
C SER A 62 -31.82 -2.55 -30.25
N SER A 63 -30.94 -3.44 -30.69
CA SER A 63 -29.47 -3.36 -30.70
C SER A 63 -28.88 -2.29 -31.63
N VAL A 64 -27.89 -1.54 -31.13
CA VAL A 64 -26.60 -1.38 -31.82
C VAL A 64 -25.50 -1.45 -30.76
N SER A 65 -24.63 -2.45 -30.86
CA SER A 65 -23.47 -2.63 -29.97
C SER A 65 -22.20 -2.32 -30.74
N GLU A 66 -21.38 -1.38 -30.25
CA GLU A 66 -19.97 -1.36 -30.60
C GLU A 66 -19.21 -2.35 -29.69
N PRO A 67 -18.25 -3.13 -30.22
CA PRO A 67 -17.77 -4.32 -29.53
C PRO A 67 -16.85 -3.98 -28.36
N ALA A 68 -17.14 -4.56 -27.19
CA ALA A 68 -16.16 -4.72 -26.14
C ALA A 68 -15.02 -5.63 -26.65
N TRP A 69 -13.77 -5.20 -26.49
CA TRP A 69 -12.60 -5.94 -26.94
C TRP A 69 -12.45 -7.26 -26.17
N THR A 70 -12.59 -8.38 -26.87
CA THR A 70 -12.33 -9.72 -26.33
C THR A 70 -10.89 -10.16 -26.64
N PRO A 71 -10.18 -10.85 -25.72
CA PRO A 71 -8.88 -11.45 -26.03
C PRO A 71 -9.02 -12.51 -27.12
N PRO A 72 -8.00 -12.70 -27.99
CA PRO A 72 -8.04 -13.74 -29.01
C PRO A 72 -8.03 -15.14 -28.38
N GLU A 73 -8.97 -15.97 -28.82
CA GLU A 73 -9.10 -17.36 -28.41
C GLU A 73 -7.96 -18.21 -29.01
N SER A 74 -7.40 -19.11 -28.21
CA SER A 74 -6.30 -20.00 -28.59
C SER A 74 -6.77 -21.03 -29.62
N LEU A 75 -6.06 -21.15 -30.74
CA LEU A 75 -6.27 -22.16 -31.77
C LEU A 75 -4.91 -22.62 -32.36
N PRO A 76 -4.77 -23.89 -32.76
CA PRO A 76 -5.26 -25.10 -32.08
C PRO A 76 -4.09 -26.05 -31.75
N GLU A 77 -4.26 -26.97 -30.80
CA GLU A 77 -3.34 -28.12 -30.71
C GLU A 77 -3.55 -29.02 -31.94
N THR A 78 -2.47 -29.28 -32.67
CA THR A 78 -2.47 -30.25 -33.78
C THR A 78 -2.45 -31.67 -33.22
N SER A 79 -3.55 -32.39 -33.42
CA SER A 79 -3.63 -33.82 -33.15
C SER A 79 -2.84 -34.62 -34.18
N ASP A 80 -1.66 -35.11 -33.82
CA ASP A 80 -1.04 -36.26 -34.49
C ASP A 80 -1.24 -37.51 -33.64
N SER A 81 -2.30 -38.26 -33.97
CA SER A 81 -2.43 -39.64 -33.52
C SER A 81 -1.49 -40.51 -34.34
N ASN A 82 -0.61 -41.26 -33.69
CA ASN A 82 -0.26 -42.57 -34.23
C ASN A 82 -0.27 -43.64 -33.13
N SER A 83 -1.32 -44.44 -33.17
CA SER A 83 -1.48 -45.64 -32.36
C SER A 83 -0.63 -46.77 -32.91
N GLN A 84 0.09 -47.48 -32.03
CA GLN A 84 0.10 -48.94 -32.16
C GLN A 84 0.25 -49.64 -30.82
N ALA A 85 -0.66 -50.57 -30.57
CA ALA A 85 -0.71 -51.37 -29.35
C ALA A 85 0.38 -52.45 -29.34
N ASN A 86 0.73 -52.93 -28.14
CA ASN A 86 0.44 -54.34 -27.90
C ASN A 86 0.20 -54.68 -26.42
N THR A 87 -0.77 -55.57 -26.24
CA THR A 87 -1.35 -56.10 -25.01
C THR A 87 -0.52 -57.25 -24.43
N SER A 88 -0.51 -57.40 -23.09
CA SER A 88 -0.62 -58.66 -22.32
C SER A 88 -0.15 -58.40 -20.87
N ASP A 89 -1.07 -58.38 -19.89
CA ASP A 89 -1.41 -59.51 -19.01
C ASP A 89 -0.20 -59.94 -18.14
N ASN A 90 -0.21 -59.99 -16.80
CA ASN A 90 -1.18 -60.64 -15.90
C ASN A 90 -0.68 -60.53 -14.44
N THR A 91 -1.53 -60.93 -13.47
CA THR A 91 -1.27 -61.47 -12.09
C THR A 91 0.19 -61.69 -11.62
N SER A 92 0.60 -61.58 -10.35
CA SER A 92 -0.01 -61.28 -9.02
C SER A 92 1.15 -61.17 -7.97
N ASP A 93 1.04 -61.10 -6.64
CA ASP A 93 -0.08 -61.30 -5.68
C ASP A 93 0.13 -60.57 -4.31
N ASN A 94 -0.97 -60.48 -3.55
CA ASN A 94 -1.16 -60.47 -2.08
C ASN A 94 -0.03 -60.14 -1.06
N SER A 95 -0.39 -59.26 -0.11
CA SER A 95 -0.07 -59.22 1.34
C SER A 95 0.21 -57.76 1.76
N GLY A 96 -0.43 -57.15 2.75
CA GLY A 96 -1.14 -57.70 3.90
C GLY A 96 -0.55 -57.06 5.17
N GLY A 97 -1.17 -56.01 5.69
CA GLY A 97 -0.60 -55.24 6.80
C GLY A 97 -1.45 -54.03 7.19
N SER A 98 -2.36 -54.24 8.15
CA SER A 98 -3.06 -53.15 8.83
C SER A 98 -2.13 -52.48 9.83
N ASP A 99 -2.06 -51.15 9.82
CA ASP A 99 -1.93 -50.40 11.08
C ASP A 99 -2.60 -49.03 11.01
N THR A 100 -3.58 -48.80 11.88
CA THR A 100 -4.30 -47.54 12.01
C THR A 100 -3.70 -46.68 13.12
N THR A 101 -2.66 -45.90 12.81
CA THR A 101 -2.18 -44.84 13.71
C THR A 101 -2.93 -43.54 13.42
N LYS A 102 -3.91 -43.22 14.28
CA LYS A 102 -4.47 -41.87 14.36
C LYS A 102 -3.43 -40.92 14.95
N ASP A 103 -2.77 -40.13 14.10
CA ASP A 103 -2.02 -38.96 14.56
C ASP A 103 -3.00 -37.89 15.03
N ASN A 104 -3.38 -38.01 16.29
CA ASN A 104 -4.14 -37.00 17.02
C ASN A 104 -3.17 -35.88 17.45
N THR A 105 -2.67 -35.11 16.49
CA THR A 105 -1.99 -33.83 16.76
C THR A 105 -3.04 -32.84 17.26
N SER A 106 -3.37 -32.96 18.56
CA SER A 106 -4.18 -32.01 19.28
C SER A 106 -3.40 -30.71 19.39
N SER A 107 -3.59 -29.81 18.42
CA SER A 107 -3.09 -28.44 18.49
C SER A 107 -3.51 -27.85 19.85
N ALA A 108 -2.54 -27.49 20.68
CA ALA A 108 -2.82 -26.64 21.83
C ALA A 108 -3.48 -25.35 21.32
N PRO A 109 -4.46 -24.78 22.03
CA PRO A 109 -5.05 -23.51 21.61
C PRO A 109 -3.96 -22.45 21.47
N SER A 110 -3.79 -21.89 20.27
CA SER A 110 -2.88 -20.77 20.05
C SER A 110 -3.25 -19.63 21.00
N GLU A 111 -2.32 -19.23 21.86
CA GLU A 111 -2.56 -18.17 22.83
C GLU A 111 -2.82 -16.85 22.08
N VAL A 112 -3.96 -16.21 22.36
CA VAL A 112 -4.36 -14.99 21.64
C VAL A 112 -3.47 -13.83 22.08
N THR A 113 -2.57 -13.41 21.21
CA THR A 113 -1.76 -12.20 21.39
C THR A 113 -2.63 -10.97 21.13
N SER A 114 -2.47 -9.94 21.95
CA SER A 114 -3.11 -8.65 21.69
C SER A 114 -2.20 -7.49 22.02
N ALA A 115 -1.86 -6.74 20.98
CA ALA A 115 -1.17 -5.47 21.11
C ALA A 115 -2.19 -4.37 21.36
N PHE A 116 -1.99 -3.63 22.45
CA PHE A 116 -2.66 -2.37 22.72
C PHE A 116 -1.62 -1.31 22.39
N ALA A 117 -1.62 -0.90 21.13
CA ALA A 117 -0.60 -0.07 20.52
C ALA A 117 -1.03 1.39 20.45
N THR A 118 -0.05 2.28 20.34
CA THR A 118 -0.28 3.70 20.04
C THR A 118 0.75 4.17 19.02
N VAL A 119 0.28 4.89 18.00
CA VAL A 119 1.15 5.50 17.00
C VAL A 119 1.88 6.71 17.61
N ALA A 120 3.21 6.65 17.63
CA ALA A 120 4.04 7.73 18.12
C ALA A 120 4.11 8.89 17.10
N PRO A 121 3.86 10.14 17.50
CA PRO A 121 4.02 11.28 16.61
C PRO A 121 5.50 11.52 16.28
N ASP A 122 5.82 11.98 15.06
CA ASP A 122 7.17 12.37 14.61
C ASP A 122 7.94 13.27 15.61
N SER A 123 7.22 14.05 16.41
CA SER A 123 7.76 14.93 17.44
C SER A 123 8.42 14.16 18.60
N ALA A 124 7.97 12.95 18.92
CA ALA A 124 8.58 12.07 19.92
C ALA A 124 10.01 11.67 19.52
N LEU A 125 10.30 11.50 18.23
CA LEU A 125 11.61 11.09 17.72
C LEU A 125 12.67 12.20 17.67
N LYS A 126 12.32 13.43 18.08
CA LYS A 126 13.23 14.60 17.96
C LYS A 126 14.28 14.70 19.07
N SER A 127 14.04 14.11 20.25
CA SER A 127 15.00 14.05 21.36
C SER A 127 14.62 12.98 22.39
N ASP A 128 15.58 12.52 23.20
CA ASP A 128 15.31 11.53 24.26
C ASP A 128 14.26 12.04 25.26
N ALA A 129 14.19 13.36 25.50
CA ALA A 129 13.17 13.96 26.37
C ALA A 129 11.74 13.89 25.76
N ALA A 130 11.61 14.12 24.45
CA ALA A 130 10.32 14.01 23.76
C ALA A 130 9.84 12.54 23.71
N LEU A 131 10.75 11.61 23.43
CA LEU A 131 10.48 10.18 23.41
C LEU A 131 10.04 9.66 24.78
N ASN A 132 10.81 9.95 25.83
CA ASN A 132 10.47 9.50 27.19
C ASN A 132 9.16 10.11 27.69
N LYS A 133 8.83 11.36 27.33
CA LYS A 133 7.52 11.96 27.63
C LYS A 133 6.38 11.20 26.95
N PHE A 134 6.51 10.88 25.66
CA PHE A 134 5.52 10.09 24.94
C PHE A 134 5.33 8.70 25.56
N LEU A 135 6.44 7.99 25.83
CA LEU A 135 6.40 6.64 26.42
C LEU A 135 5.77 6.62 27.83
N ALA A 136 6.00 7.65 28.65
CA ALA A 136 5.35 7.79 29.95
C ALA A 136 3.82 7.91 29.80
N SER A 137 3.34 8.84 28.96
CA SER A 137 1.90 9.01 28.70
C SER A 137 1.27 7.79 28.04
N ALA A 138 2.00 7.08 27.18
CA ALA A 138 1.55 5.81 26.61
C ALA A 138 1.36 4.74 27.70
N LYS A 139 2.32 4.64 28.64
CA LYS A 139 2.25 3.69 29.75
C LYS A 139 1.12 4.00 30.72
N GLU A 140 0.92 5.27 31.06
CA GLU A 140 -0.19 5.78 31.87
C GLU A 140 -1.56 5.48 31.24
N SER A 141 -1.63 5.50 29.90
CA SER A 141 -2.84 5.18 29.12
C SER A 141 -3.05 3.67 28.92
N GLY A 142 -2.19 2.82 29.46
CA GLY A 142 -2.30 1.36 29.40
C GLY A 142 -1.76 0.69 28.13
N TYR A 143 -1.13 1.45 27.21
CA TYR A 143 -0.53 0.87 26.01
C TYR A 143 0.67 -0.03 26.36
N ASN A 144 0.76 -1.17 25.68
CA ASN A 144 1.85 -2.14 25.81
C ASN A 144 2.82 -2.10 24.61
N THR A 145 2.43 -1.47 23.51
CA THR A 145 3.18 -1.36 22.25
C THR A 145 3.19 0.08 21.76
N ALA A 146 4.26 0.49 21.08
CA ALA A 146 4.34 1.78 20.39
C ALA A 146 4.84 1.58 18.97
N VAL A 147 4.06 2.05 17.99
CA VAL A 147 4.40 2.03 16.57
C VAL A 147 5.06 3.36 16.24
N PHE A 148 6.26 3.33 15.67
CA PHE A 148 7.00 4.53 15.26
C PHE A 148 7.12 4.58 13.75
N THR A 149 6.61 5.63 13.10
CA THR A 149 6.97 5.92 11.70
C THR A 149 8.46 6.23 11.63
N LEU A 150 9.25 5.28 11.16
CA LEU A 150 10.71 5.41 11.02
C LEU A 150 11.13 5.77 9.60
N LYS A 151 10.24 5.58 8.63
CA LYS A 151 10.36 6.10 7.27
C LYS A 151 9.00 6.58 6.76
N ASN A 152 8.88 7.87 6.47
CA ASN A 152 7.60 8.49 6.08
C ASN A 152 7.37 8.47 4.55
N THR A 153 6.14 8.78 4.11
CA THR A 153 5.73 8.91 2.69
C THR A 153 6.43 10.04 1.90
N THR A 154 7.27 10.84 2.55
CA THR A 154 8.18 11.75 1.83
C THR A 154 9.45 11.04 1.38
N GLY A 155 9.74 9.86 1.94
CA GLY A 155 10.95 9.07 1.77
C GLY A 155 12.01 9.32 2.84
N GLU A 156 11.77 10.22 3.79
CA GLU A 156 12.70 10.57 4.87
C GLU A 156 12.74 9.51 5.98
N LEU A 157 13.94 9.21 6.48
CA LEU A 157 14.17 8.42 7.68
C LEU A 157 14.07 9.32 8.91
N LEU A 158 13.18 8.98 9.83
CA LEU A 158 12.89 9.75 11.05
C LEU A 158 13.70 9.29 12.27
N TYR A 159 14.47 8.21 12.13
CA TYR A 159 15.58 7.84 13.00
C TYR A 159 16.92 8.11 12.30
N LYS A 160 17.98 8.22 13.10
CA LYS A 160 19.35 8.41 12.64
C LYS A 160 19.93 7.08 12.15
N SER A 161 19.82 6.82 10.86
CA SER A 161 20.35 5.62 10.21
C SER A 161 21.87 5.67 10.03
N SER A 162 22.50 4.51 10.08
CA SER A 162 23.92 4.27 9.81
C SER A 162 24.17 3.61 8.44
N LEU A 163 23.13 3.29 7.69
CA LEU A 163 23.21 2.63 6.38
C LEU A 163 24.06 3.43 5.39
N LYS A 164 24.98 2.74 4.71
CA LYS A 164 25.96 3.34 3.79
C LYS A 164 25.31 4.23 2.71
N ALA A 165 24.12 3.87 2.23
CA ALA A 165 23.40 4.61 1.19
C ALA A 165 22.92 6.01 1.63
N VAL A 166 22.71 6.23 2.93
CA VAL A 166 22.01 7.44 3.43
C VAL A 166 22.62 8.09 4.67
N LYS A 167 23.58 7.44 5.35
CA LYS A 167 24.18 7.95 6.59
C LYS A 167 24.66 9.41 6.51
N ASP A 168 25.22 9.81 5.37
CA ASP A 168 25.76 11.15 5.10
C ASP A 168 24.79 12.03 4.29
N ASN A 169 23.62 11.50 3.90
CA ASN A 169 22.59 12.20 3.12
C ASN A 169 21.59 12.90 4.05
N THR A 170 21.83 14.18 4.36
CA THR A 170 20.98 15.01 5.21
C THR A 170 19.62 15.35 4.61
N ASP A 171 19.35 14.98 3.35
CA ASP A 171 18.04 15.14 2.70
C ASP A 171 17.13 13.92 2.83
N VAL A 172 17.66 12.80 3.33
CA VAL A 172 16.92 11.56 3.62
C VAL A 172 17.05 11.17 5.09
N ASN A 173 18.26 11.20 5.67
CA ASN A 173 18.52 10.86 7.06
C ASN A 173 18.20 12.07 7.97
N LYS A 174 16.93 12.22 8.36
CA LYS A 174 16.41 13.38 9.10
C LYS A 174 16.30 13.16 10.61
N GLY A 175 16.49 11.93 11.10
CA GLY A 175 16.28 11.59 12.50
C GLY A 175 17.39 12.06 13.47
N SER A 176 16.99 12.41 14.68
CA SER A 176 17.90 12.79 15.78
C SER A 176 18.42 11.56 16.55
N LEU A 177 17.54 10.58 16.80
CA LEU A 177 17.78 9.42 17.65
C LEU A 177 18.11 8.18 16.81
N THR A 178 19.10 7.40 17.22
CA THR A 178 19.36 6.08 16.61
C THR A 178 18.26 5.07 16.93
N ALA A 179 18.08 4.06 16.09
CA ALA A 179 17.14 2.96 16.33
C ALA A 179 17.37 2.30 17.71
N ALA A 180 18.63 2.11 18.11
CA ALA A 180 19.00 1.53 19.40
C ALA A 180 18.62 2.42 20.60
N GLN A 181 18.65 3.75 20.48
CA GLN A 181 18.15 4.66 21.52
C GLN A 181 16.62 4.52 21.68
N ILE A 182 15.89 4.44 20.57
CA ILE A 182 14.44 4.30 20.58
C ILE A 182 14.03 2.99 21.27
N VAL A 183 14.62 1.87 20.85
CA VAL A 183 14.38 0.55 21.46
C VAL A 183 14.76 0.53 22.94
N LYS A 184 15.89 1.13 23.32
CA LYS A 184 16.31 1.22 24.73
C LYS A 184 15.28 1.95 25.59
N ALA A 185 14.77 3.10 25.15
CA ALA A 185 13.76 3.86 25.87
C ALA A 185 12.45 3.05 26.01
N CYS A 186 11.99 2.41 24.94
CA CYS A 186 10.77 1.58 24.96
C CYS A 186 10.92 0.41 25.95
N LYS A 187 12.04 -0.31 25.93
CA LYS A 187 12.35 -1.38 26.90
C LYS A 187 12.40 -0.86 28.34
N THR A 188 12.93 0.34 28.58
CA THR A 188 12.92 0.98 29.91
C THR A 188 11.50 1.34 30.39
N ALA A 189 10.60 1.74 29.49
CA ALA A 189 9.19 2.00 29.80
C ALA A 189 8.32 0.73 29.91
N GLY A 190 8.87 -0.45 29.58
CA GLY A 190 8.10 -1.68 29.46
C GLY A 190 7.05 -1.59 28.35
N ILE A 191 7.45 -1.06 27.19
CA ILE A 191 6.65 -0.93 25.97
C ILE A 191 7.40 -1.64 24.83
N THR A 192 6.70 -2.42 24.03
CA THR A 192 7.24 -3.10 22.84
C THR A 192 7.39 -2.11 21.68
N PRO A 193 8.59 -1.94 21.09
CA PRO A 193 8.79 -1.08 19.93
C PRO A 193 8.47 -1.80 18.62
N VAL A 194 7.58 -1.22 17.82
CA VAL A 194 7.28 -1.59 16.43
C VAL A 194 7.69 -0.44 15.52
N ALA A 195 8.22 -0.74 14.33
CA ALA A 195 8.62 0.25 13.36
C ALA A 195 7.69 0.20 12.14
N ALA A 196 7.12 1.35 11.75
CA ALA A 196 6.44 1.51 10.48
C ALA A 196 7.38 2.16 9.45
N ILE A 197 7.50 1.57 8.27
CA ILE A 197 8.23 2.13 7.14
C ILE A 197 7.36 2.15 5.89
N THR A 198 7.23 3.30 5.23
CA THR A 198 6.74 3.32 3.86
C THR A 198 7.74 2.61 2.94
N THR A 199 7.23 1.84 1.99
CA THR A 199 8.03 1.26 0.92
C THR A 199 7.87 2.07 -0.37
N LEU A 200 6.91 1.74 -1.24
CA LEU A 200 6.90 2.20 -2.63
C LEU A 200 6.31 3.60 -2.83
N TYR A 201 5.50 4.11 -1.89
CA TYR A 201 5.11 5.52 -1.84
C TYR A 201 6.24 6.40 -1.25
N ASP A 202 7.40 6.30 -1.89
CA ASP A 202 8.62 6.99 -1.54
C ASP A 202 9.14 7.76 -2.75
N ARG A 203 9.23 9.08 -2.58
CA ARG A 203 9.68 10.05 -3.59
C ARG A 203 11.14 10.48 -3.44
N LYS A 204 11.89 9.93 -2.49
CA LYS A 204 13.33 10.19 -2.29
C LYS A 204 14.20 9.06 -2.80
N THR A 205 13.77 7.81 -2.66
CA THR A 205 14.52 6.64 -3.17
C THR A 205 14.77 6.68 -4.70
N PRO A 206 13.89 7.23 -5.57
CA PRO A 206 14.19 7.48 -6.99
C PRO A 206 15.31 8.51 -7.23
N TYR A 207 15.72 9.28 -6.21
CA TYR A 207 16.89 10.17 -6.25
C TYR A 207 18.10 9.60 -5.49
N LEU A 208 17.97 8.42 -4.87
CA LEU A 208 19.10 7.67 -4.28
C LEU A 208 19.69 6.68 -5.28
N PHE A 209 18.86 6.08 -6.14
CA PHE A 209 19.27 5.09 -7.13
C PHE A 209 18.60 5.39 -8.48
N ASP A 210 19.38 5.55 -9.54
CA ASP A 210 18.91 5.98 -10.87
C ASP A 210 17.85 5.03 -11.49
N ASN A 211 17.83 3.76 -11.06
CA ASN A 211 16.88 2.74 -11.52
C ASN A 211 15.61 2.62 -10.65
N ALA A 212 15.50 3.37 -9.55
CA ALA A 212 14.45 3.18 -8.57
C ALA A 212 13.14 3.93 -8.86
N GLY A 213 13.09 4.77 -9.90
CA GLY A 213 11.85 5.41 -10.37
C GLY A 213 11.19 4.66 -11.53
N TYR A 214 9.90 4.90 -11.74
CA TYR A 214 9.24 4.57 -13.02
C TYR A 214 9.73 5.53 -14.11
N ILE A 215 10.16 5.00 -15.25
CA ILE A 215 10.74 5.78 -16.36
C ILE A 215 9.84 5.69 -17.60
N ILE A 216 9.60 6.83 -18.25
CA ILE A 216 8.87 6.94 -19.52
C ILE A 216 9.79 6.51 -20.67
N SER A 217 9.32 5.52 -21.43
CA SER A 217 10.07 4.80 -22.47
C SER A 217 10.66 5.71 -23.55
N ASP A 218 9.89 6.73 -23.96
CA ASP A 218 10.21 7.59 -25.12
C ASP A 218 11.13 8.78 -24.81
N GLY A 219 11.62 8.93 -23.58
CA GLY A 219 12.45 10.09 -23.23
C GLY A 219 13.35 9.99 -22.00
N ASN A 220 13.38 8.85 -21.30
CA ASN A 220 14.19 8.66 -20.09
C ASN A 220 13.85 9.68 -18.97
N TRP A 221 12.60 10.13 -18.93
CA TRP A 221 12.07 11.02 -17.88
C TRP A 221 11.36 10.18 -16.81
N SER A 222 11.48 10.57 -15.55
CA SER A 222 10.69 9.95 -14.47
C SER A 222 9.20 10.23 -14.69
N TRP A 223 8.37 9.18 -14.55
CA TRP A 223 6.94 9.32 -14.37
C TRP A 223 6.64 9.93 -12.99
N LEU A 224 5.54 10.68 -12.92
CA LEU A 224 5.09 11.41 -11.73
C LEU A 224 3.60 11.15 -11.52
N ASP A 225 3.18 11.05 -10.25
CA ASP A 225 1.77 10.87 -9.85
C ASP A 225 0.82 12.03 -10.19
N ALA A 226 1.37 13.16 -10.63
CA ALA A 226 0.65 14.28 -11.20
C ALA A 226 1.55 15.06 -12.17
N ALA A 227 0.99 16.02 -12.90
CA ALA A 227 1.79 16.93 -13.73
C ALA A 227 2.87 17.66 -12.89
N ALA A 228 4.07 17.82 -13.46
CA ALA A 228 5.20 18.45 -12.76
C ALA A 228 4.88 19.87 -12.25
N ASP A 229 4.16 20.67 -13.04
CA ASP A 229 3.71 22.02 -12.67
C ASP A 229 2.65 22.02 -11.54
N ASN A 230 1.94 20.91 -11.35
CA ASN A 230 1.04 20.68 -10.20
C ASN A 230 1.78 20.07 -9.00
N GLY A 231 3.11 19.94 -9.08
CA GLY A 231 3.93 19.41 -8.01
C GLY A 231 3.99 17.89 -7.91
N GLY A 232 3.69 17.16 -9.00
CA GLY A 232 3.77 15.69 -9.03
C GLY A 232 5.11 15.12 -8.55
N LYS A 233 5.06 13.89 -8.03
CA LYS A 233 6.15 13.20 -7.35
C LYS A 233 6.46 11.86 -8.03
N PRO A 234 7.74 11.47 -8.13
CA PRO A 234 8.08 10.12 -8.53
C PRO A 234 7.69 9.16 -7.40
N TRP A 235 7.37 7.92 -7.78
CA TRP A 235 7.19 6.80 -6.87
C TRP A 235 8.33 5.80 -7.06
N THR A 236 8.58 4.98 -6.04
CA THR A 236 9.59 3.93 -6.12
C THR A 236 9.05 2.69 -6.81
N THR A 237 9.88 2.04 -7.63
CA THR A 237 9.53 0.83 -8.37
C THR A 237 10.05 -0.45 -7.67
N PRO A 238 9.20 -1.48 -7.46
CA PRO A 238 9.65 -2.76 -6.90
C PRO A 238 10.47 -3.60 -7.89
N TYR A 239 10.67 -3.09 -9.11
CA TYR A 239 11.52 -3.70 -10.13
C TYR A 239 13.01 -3.38 -9.92
N SER A 240 13.35 -2.34 -9.14
CA SER A 240 14.74 -2.01 -8.80
C SER A 240 15.25 -2.91 -7.68
N ALA A 241 16.29 -3.70 -7.99
CA ALA A 241 16.99 -4.48 -6.98
C ALA A 241 17.67 -3.58 -5.93
N ASP A 242 18.15 -2.39 -6.30
CA ASP A 242 18.77 -1.45 -5.37
C ASP A 242 17.74 -0.86 -4.39
N ALA A 243 16.55 -0.52 -4.87
CA ALA A 243 15.44 -0.09 -4.03
C ALA A 243 15.00 -1.22 -3.06
N VAL A 244 14.77 -2.42 -3.59
CA VAL A 244 14.38 -3.60 -2.78
C VAL A 244 15.42 -3.90 -1.69
N ASN A 245 16.71 -3.91 -2.06
CA ASN A 245 17.80 -4.10 -1.10
C ASN A 245 17.86 -2.96 -0.05
N TYR A 246 17.58 -1.72 -0.43
CA TYR A 246 17.56 -0.59 0.51
C TYR A 246 16.45 -0.71 1.57
N TYR A 247 15.22 -1.07 1.20
CA TYR A 247 14.16 -1.33 2.18
C TYR A 247 14.49 -2.53 3.09
N ALA A 248 15.09 -3.58 2.52
CA ALA A 248 15.50 -4.75 3.28
C ALA A 248 16.66 -4.43 4.24
N ASP A 249 17.62 -3.60 3.84
CA ASP A 249 18.70 -3.12 4.71
C ASP A 249 18.18 -2.22 5.85
N ILE A 250 17.13 -1.42 5.61
CA ILE A 250 16.39 -0.70 6.67
C ILE A 250 15.79 -1.70 7.67
N CYS A 251 15.05 -2.70 7.18
CA CYS A 251 14.49 -3.75 8.05
C CYS A 251 15.58 -4.45 8.88
N GLY A 252 16.73 -4.76 8.26
CA GLY A 252 17.88 -5.37 8.92
C GLY A 252 18.56 -4.46 9.95
N GLU A 253 18.62 -3.14 9.74
CA GLU A 253 19.13 -2.18 10.73
C GLU A 253 18.19 -2.07 11.94
N LEU A 254 16.88 -2.00 11.70
CA LEU A 254 15.85 -1.90 12.74
C LEU A 254 15.73 -3.17 13.57
N ALA A 255 15.75 -4.34 12.92
CA ALA A 255 15.75 -5.63 13.61
C ALA A 255 16.98 -5.78 14.51
N LYS A 256 18.19 -5.45 14.02
CA LYS A 256 19.43 -5.46 14.82
C LYS A 256 19.40 -4.49 16.01
N ALA A 257 18.66 -3.39 15.91
CA ALA A 257 18.44 -2.50 17.05
C ALA A 257 17.47 -3.08 18.10
N GLY A 258 16.65 -4.06 17.73
CA GLY A 258 15.73 -4.79 18.60
C GLY A 258 14.28 -4.28 18.57
N PHE A 259 13.83 -3.78 17.41
CA PHE A 259 12.39 -3.69 17.10
C PHE A 259 11.82 -5.11 16.95
N ALA A 260 10.60 -5.35 17.42
CA ALA A 260 9.99 -6.68 17.39
C ALA A 260 9.37 -7.00 16.03
N ASP A 261 8.77 -5.99 15.40
CA ASP A 261 8.13 -6.06 14.09
C ASP A 261 8.47 -4.80 13.27
N ILE A 262 8.53 -4.96 11.95
CA ILE A 262 8.66 -3.88 10.98
C ILE A 262 7.48 -3.94 10.00
N GLU A 263 6.55 -3.00 10.15
CA GLU A 263 5.38 -2.83 9.29
C GLU A 263 5.78 -2.17 7.96
N LEU A 264 5.46 -2.84 6.85
CA LEU A 264 5.79 -2.46 5.48
C LEU A 264 4.58 -1.74 4.85
N GLU A 265 4.42 -0.46 5.22
CA GLU A 265 3.37 0.40 4.69
C GLU A 265 3.55 0.67 3.19
N ASN A 266 2.45 0.94 2.50
CA ASN A 266 2.41 1.33 1.09
C ASN A 266 3.19 0.40 0.14
N THR A 267 3.17 -0.91 0.40
CA THR A 267 3.75 -1.95 -0.47
C THR A 267 2.83 -2.21 -1.68
N VAL A 268 2.60 -1.16 -2.46
CA VAL A 268 1.59 -1.07 -3.52
C VAL A 268 2.13 -0.38 -4.78
N PHE A 269 1.50 -0.61 -5.93
CA PHE A 269 1.74 0.19 -7.12
C PHE A 269 1.03 1.56 -7.03
N PRO A 270 1.52 2.59 -7.74
CA PRO A 270 0.76 3.81 -7.98
C PRO A 270 -0.56 3.52 -8.72
N ASN A 271 -1.55 4.39 -8.55
CA ASN A 271 -2.76 4.42 -9.38
C ASN A 271 -2.43 4.95 -10.79
N PHE A 272 -1.92 4.06 -11.63
CA PHE A 272 -1.60 4.36 -13.03
C PHE A 272 -2.88 4.57 -13.84
N GLN A 273 -2.96 5.72 -14.52
CA GLN A 273 -4.04 6.02 -15.44
C GLN A 273 -3.90 5.16 -16.71
N SER A 274 -5.01 4.94 -17.43
CA SER A 274 -5.01 4.08 -18.64
C SER A 274 -3.99 4.49 -19.71
N TYR A 275 -3.61 5.79 -19.77
CA TYR A 275 -2.59 6.28 -20.68
C TYR A 275 -1.15 6.07 -20.16
N ASP A 276 -0.92 5.94 -18.85
CA ASP A 276 0.42 5.70 -18.30
C ASP A 276 0.99 4.36 -18.80
N TYR A 277 0.11 3.37 -18.97
CA TYR A 277 0.46 2.06 -19.50
C TYR A 277 0.99 2.08 -20.94
N SER A 278 0.74 3.12 -21.74
CA SER A 278 1.37 3.27 -23.07
C SER A 278 2.74 3.95 -23.02
N LEU A 279 3.06 4.64 -21.92
CA LEU A 279 4.31 5.38 -21.71
C LEU A 279 5.36 4.57 -20.93
N LEU A 280 4.91 3.70 -20.02
CA LEU A 280 5.73 2.93 -19.11
C LEU A 280 6.10 1.53 -19.65
N SER A 281 7.00 0.84 -18.94
CA SER A 281 7.41 -0.52 -19.27
C SER A 281 6.21 -1.48 -19.37
N LYS A 282 6.20 -2.31 -20.42
CA LYS A 282 5.22 -3.39 -20.62
C LYS A 282 5.19 -4.41 -19.48
N GLU A 283 6.24 -4.49 -18.66
CA GLU A 283 6.24 -5.34 -17.46
C GLU A 283 5.13 -4.96 -16.46
N LEU A 284 4.70 -3.69 -16.41
CA LEU A 284 3.57 -3.24 -15.59
C LEU A 284 2.20 -3.78 -16.02
N GLN A 285 2.12 -4.34 -17.23
CA GLN A 285 0.92 -5.00 -17.77
C GLN A 285 0.99 -6.53 -17.61
N ASN A 286 2.06 -7.06 -17.01
CA ASN A 286 2.18 -8.50 -16.75
C ASN A 286 1.20 -8.90 -15.64
N ALA A 287 0.42 -9.96 -15.86
CA ALA A 287 -0.51 -10.52 -14.86
C ALA A 287 0.17 -10.86 -13.52
N ASN A 288 1.48 -11.18 -13.57
CA ASN A 288 2.29 -11.55 -12.42
C ASN A 288 3.08 -10.36 -11.82
N ARG A 289 2.75 -9.09 -12.15
CA ARG A 289 3.47 -7.92 -11.62
C ARG A 289 3.41 -7.83 -10.09
N SER A 290 2.33 -8.32 -9.49
CA SER A 290 2.12 -8.43 -8.04
C SER A 290 3.22 -9.24 -7.33
N GLU A 291 3.89 -10.14 -8.04
CA GLU A 291 5.03 -10.90 -7.52
C GLU A 291 6.22 -10.01 -7.19
N LYS A 292 6.36 -8.83 -7.80
CA LYS A 292 7.41 -7.86 -7.44
C LYS A 292 7.16 -7.25 -6.06
N LEU A 293 5.90 -7.02 -5.70
CA LEU A 293 5.52 -6.61 -4.34
C LEU A 293 5.83 -7.73 -3.34
N ALA A 294 5.51 -8.98 -3.69
CA ALA A 294 5.80 -10.15 -2.85
C ALA A 294 7.32 -10.40 -2.66
N VAL A 295 8.13 -10.21 -3.71
CA VAL A 295 9.60 -10.29 -3.63
C VAL A 295 10.18 -9.21 -2.73
N LEU A 296 9.67 -7.97 -2.79
CA LEU A 296 10.04 -6.89 -1.87
C LEU A 296 9.75 -7.29 -0.42
N ALA A 297 8.51 -7.71 -0.14
CA ALA A 297 8.09 -8.16 1.19
C ALA A 297 8.98 -9.31 1.71
N ALA A 298 9.18 -10.36 0.91
CA ALA A 298 9.99 -11.52 1.26
C ALA A 298 11.46 -11.16 1.55
N THR A 299 12.02 -10.20 0.80
CA THR A 299 13.41 -9.74 0.99
C THR A 299 13.54 -8.94 2.29
N CYS A 300 12.57 -8.08 2.60
CA CYS A 300 12.47 -7.38 3.88
C CYS A 300 12.31 -8.35 5.06
N ALA A 301 11.42 -9.34 4.97
CA ALA A 301 11.20 -10.35 6.03
C ALA A 301 12.45 -11.19 6.28
N LYS A 302 13.15 -11.62 5.22
CA LYS A 302 14.44 -12.30 5.35
C LYS A 302 15.45 -11.45 6.16
N LYS A 303 15.53 -10.14 5.90
CA LYS A 303 16.42 -9.23 6.63
C LYS A 303 15.97 -8.90 8.06
N ALA A 304 14.67 -8.84 8.32
CA ALA A 304 14.15 -8.71 9.68
C ALA A 304 14.47 -9.97 10.52
N LYS A 305 14.27 -11.15 9.93
CA LYS A 305 14.54 -12.45 10.57
C LYS A 305 16.01 -12.67 10.92
N GLU A 306 16.95 -12.15 10.11
CA GLU A 306 18.40 -12.09 10.46
C GLU A 306 18.67 -11.33 11.78
N GLY A 307 17.76 -10.45 12.23
CA GLY A 307 17.84 -9.71 13.49
C GLY A 307 16.84 -10.16 14.56
N ASN A 308 16.15 -11.30 14.40
CA ASN A 308 15.07 -11.78 15.28
C ASN A 308 13.83 -10.85 15.35
N ALA A 309 13.51 -10.16 14.25
CA ALA A 309 12.26 -9.42 14.10
C ALA A 309 11.38 -10.02 13.00
N THR A 310 10.08 -9.73 13.01
CA THR A 310 9.19 -9.96 11.87
C THR A 310 9.21 -8.77 10.90
N ALA A 311 8.80 -8.99 9.65
CA ALA A 311 8.37 -7.91 8.78
C ALA A 311 6.96 -8.22 8.29
N THR A 312 6.06 -7.25 8.45
CA THR A 312 4.63 -7.45 8.32
C THR A 312 4.08 -6.53 7.24
N VAL A 313 3.47 -7.08 6.20
CA VAL A 313 2.83 -6.27 5.15
C VAL A 313 1.51 -5.73 5.68
N GLU A 314 1.35 -4.40 5.68
CA GLU A 314 0.06 -3.76 5.95
C GLU A 314 -0.83 -3.85 4.69
N ILE A 315 -2.06 -4.34 4.85
CA ILE A 315 -3.09 -4.32 3.81
C ILE A 315 -4.38 -3.77 4.40
N LYS A 316 -4.91 -2.68 3.84
CA LYS A 316 -6.18 -2.11 4.33
C LYS A 316 -7.36 -3.02 4.01
N ALA A 317 -8.28 -3.15 4.96
CA ALA A 317 -9.43 -4.05 4.84
C ALA A 317 -10.39 -3.64 3.71
N ASP A 318 -10.60 -2.35 3.50
CA ASP A 318 -11.37 -1.83 2.36
C ASP A 318 -10.68 -2.17 1.03
N ALA A 319 -9.37 -1.96 0.91
CA ALA A 319 -8.57 -2.32 -0.25
C ALA A 319 -8.68 -3.83 -0.58
N LEU A 320 -8.49 -4.69 0.42
CA LEU A 320 -8.57 -6.14 0.28
C LEU A 320 -9.97 -6.60 -0.18
N LEU A 321 -11.03 -6.00 0.36
CA LEU A 321 -12.42 -6.35 0.04
C LEU A 321 -12.91 -5.78 -1.29
N THR A 322 -12.34 -4.66 -1.75
CA THR A 322 -12.69 -4.01 -3.02
C THR A 322 -11.88 -4.51 -4.22
N MET A 323 -10.74 -5.17 -4.00
CA MET A 323 -9.84 -5.65 -5.07
C MET A 323 -10.53 -6.52 -6.14
N SER A 324 -11.59 -7.27 -5.79
CA SER A 324 -12.34 -8.08 -6.77
C SER A 324 -13.27 -7.27 -7.70
N ALA A 325 -13.49 -5.98 -7.38
CA ALA A 325 -14.31 -5.06 -8.15
C ALA A 325 -13.48 -4.13 -9.05
N THR A 326 -12.15 -4.05 -8.87
CA THR A 326 -11.27 -3.13 -9.62
C THR A 326 -10.23 -3.87 -10.46
N THR A 327 -10.25 -3.63 -11.78
CA THR A 327 -9.25 -4.18 -12.68
C THR A 327 -7.97 -3.32 -12.64
N TYR A 328 -6.91 -3.82 -11.99
CA TYR A 328 -5.54 -3.26 -11.96
C TYR A 328 -5.27 -1.97 -11.15
N ASP A 329 -6.17 -1.57 -10.25
CA ASP A 329 -5.98 -0.41 -9.34
C ASP A 329 -6.20 -0.83 -7.87
N GLY A 330 -5.38 -1.77 -7.41
CA GLY A 330 -5.54 -2.42 -6.10
C GLY A 330 -4.45 -2.01 -5.10
N THR A 331 -4.80 -1.26 -4.07
CA THR A 331 -3.97 -1.06 -2.87
C THR A 331 -3.76 -2.35 -2.04
N ALA A 332 -4.36 -3.47 -2.45
CA ALA A 332 -4.14 -4.81 -1.90
C ALA A 332 -3.55 -5.81 -2.92
N GLU A 333 -3.05 -5.36 -4.08
CA GLU A 333 -2.64 -6.23 -5.20
C GLU A 333 -1.64 -7.33 -4.81
N ILE A 334 -0.76 -7.07 -3.84
CA ILE A 334 0.18 -8.06 -3.28
C ILE A 334 -0.51 -9.34 -2.78
N TRP A 335 -1.77 -9.27 -2.34
CA TRP A 335 -2.54 -10.44 -1.90
C TRP A 335 -2.75 -11.48 -3.01
N SER A 336 -2.77 -11.08 -4.28
CA SER A 336 -2.78 -12.00 -5.42
C SER A 336 -1.52 -12.87 -5.48
N ALA A 337 -0.40 -12.39 -4.93
CA ALA A 337 0.87 -13.09 -4.80
C ALA A 337 1.18 -13.51 -3.34
N LYS A 338 0.15 -13.64 -2.48
CA LYS A 338 0.29 -13.95 -1.03
C LYS A 338 1.15 -15.19 -0.69
N ASP A 339 1.30 -16.12 -1.62
CA ASP A 339 2.06 -17.37 -1.42
C ASP A 339 3.52 -17.25 -1.86
N LYS A 340 3.92 -16.07 -2.36
CA LYS A 340 5.29 -15.70 -2.75
C LYS A 340 5.92 -14.67 -1.81
N MET A 341 5.25 -14.29 -0.72
CA MET A 341 5.75 -13.33 0.28
C MET A 341 6.77 -13.92 1.26
N GLY A 342 7.12 -15.21 1.13
CA GLY A 342 8.16 -15.84 1.96
C GLY A 342 7.80 -15.84 3.45
N ASP A 343 8.75 -15.39 4.28
CA ASP A 343 8.62 -15.28 5.74
C ASP A 343 7.81 -14.03 6.21
N SER A 344 7.21 -13.24 5.31
CA SER A 344 6.42 -12.06 5.69
C SER A 344 5.11 -12.42 6.37
N SER A 345 4.85 -11.77 7.50
CA SER A 345 3.52 -11.70 8.10
C SER A 345 2.61 -10.72 7.33
N VAL A 346 1.31 -10.76 7.59
CA VAL A 346 0.32 -9.82 7.03
C VAL A 346 -0.54 -9.26 8.15
N LEU A 347 -0.69 -7.95 8.19
CA LEU A 347 -1.61 -7.23 9.05
C LEU A 347 -2.72 -6.63 8.20
N VAL A 348 -3.97 -7.02 8.44
CA VAL A 348 -5.13 -6.41 7.79
C VAL A 348 -5.74 -5.34 8.69
N THR A 349 -5.62 -4.08 8.29
CA THR A 349 -6.04 -2.90 9.09
C THR A 349 -7.43 -2.40 8.70
N MET A 350 -8.31 -2.16 9.69
CA MET A 350 -9.57 -1.44 9.50
C MET A 350 -9.47 -0.05 10.13
N ASP A 351 -9.67 0.99 9.32
CA ASP A 351 -9.72 2.35 9.84
C ASP A 351 -11.14 2.74 10.32
N MET A 352 -11.19 3.43 11.46
CA MET A 352 -12.44 3.88 12.07
C MET A 352 -13.21 4.93 11.24
N SER A 353 -12.59 5.55 10.22
CA SER A 353 -13.30 6.39 9.26
C SER A 353 -14.25 5.62 8.31
N LEU A 354 -14.13 4.29 8.24
CA LEU A 354 -15.02 3.46 7.42
C LEU A 354 -16.46 3.36 7.96
N LEU A 355 -16.73 3.76 9.20
CA LEU A 355 -18.06 3.67 9.82
C LEU A 355 -19.15 4.41 9.00
N GLY A 356 -20.22 3.70 8.65
CA GLY A 356 -21.31 4.26 7.83
C GLY A 356 -20.99 4.50 6.35
N THR A 357 -19.77 4.20 5.89
CA THR A 357 -19.38 4.31 4.47
C THR A 357 -19.97 3.18 3.63
N LYS A 358 -19.80 3.24 2.30
CA LYS A 358 -20.19 2.19 1.36
C LYS A 358 -18.93 1.58 0.75
N LEU A 359 -18.77 0.27 0.89
CA LEU A 359 -17.67 -0.51 0.31
C LEU A 359 -18.19 -1.38 -0.83
N GLN A 360 -17.57 -1.30 -2.01
CA GLN A 360 -17.92 -2.13 -3.17
C GLN A 360 -17.16 -3.47 -3.09
N THR A 361 -17.82 -4.50 -2.58
CA THR A 361 -17.23 -5.83 -2.32
C THR A 361 -17.14 -6.75 -3.54
N SER A 362 -17.82 -6.41 -4.63
CA SER A 362 -17.69 -6.99 -5.98
C SER A 362 -18.35 -6.05 -6.98
N ALA A 363 -18.22 -6.31 -8.29
CA ALA A 363 -18.81 -5.48 -9.36
C ALA A 363 -20.24 -5.01 -9.05
N ASP A 364 -21.16 -5.93 -8.75
CA ASP A 364 -22.58 -5.63 -8.50
C ASP A 364 -22.96 -5.47 -7.01
N LYS A 365 -22.01 -5.56 -6.07
CA LYS A 365 -22.31 -5.68 -4.63
C LYS A 365 -21.62 -4.63 -3.77
N THR A 366 -22.44 -3.73 -3.24
CA THR A 366 -22.05 -2.76 -2.21
C THR A 366 -22.54 -3.18 -0.84
N VAL A 367 -21.69 -3.02 0.18
CA VAL A 367 -21.99 -3.20 1.59
C VAL A 367 -21.88 -1.85 2.29
N THR A 368 -22.93 -1.42 2.98
CA THR A 368 -22.82 -0.28 3.91
C THR A 368 -22.18 -0.78 5.19
N VAL A 369 -21.11 -0.13 5.63
CA VAL A 369 -20.46 -0.41 6.91
C VAL A 369 -21.36 0.07 8.04
N GLU A 370 -21.51 -0.72 9.09
CA GLU A 370 -22.27 -0.34 10.28
C GLU A 370 -21.75 0.97 10.90
N LYS A 371 -22.64 1.70 11.58
CA LYS A 371 -22.27 2.91 12.34
C LYS A 371 -21.85 2.60 13.78
N ASP A 372 -22.33 1.47 14.30
CA ASP A 372 -21.92 0.92 15.59
C ASP A 372 -20.52 0.31 15.44
N LYS A 373 -19.59 0.74 16.29
CA LYS A 373 -18.16 0.44 16.17
C LYS A 373 -17.88 -1.07 16.24
N VAL A 374 -18.47 -1.75 17.22
CA VAL A 374 -18.26 -3.19 17.45
C VAL A 374 -18.91 -4.01 16.33
N LYS A 375 -20.11 -3.63 15.89
CA LYS A 375 -20.77 -4.29 14.76
C LYS A 375 -20.01 -4.09 13.45
N ALA A 376 -19.47 -2.90 13.20
CA ALA A 376 -18.68 -2.61 12.00
C ALA A 376 -17.39 -3.42 11.95
N ILE A 377 -16.64 -3.46 13.05
CA ILE A 377 -15.42 -4.29 13.18
C ILE A 377 -15.77 -5.77 12.93
N ASN A 378 -16.79 -6.31 13.59
CA ASN A 378 -17.25 -7.69 13.37
C ASN A 378 -17.72 -7.94 11.92
N GLN A 379 -18.41 -6.97 11.29
CA GLN A 379 -18.88 -7.04 9.91
C GLN A 379 -17.71 -7.09 8.93
N ILE A 380 -16.77 -6.15 9.03
CA ILE A 380 -15.60 -6.04 8.17
C ILE A 380 -14.70 -7.26 8.34
N PHE A 381 -14.33 -7.63 9.57
CA PHE A 381 -13.43 -8.75 9.77
C PHE A 381 -14.05 -10.12 9.47
N LYS A 382 -15.39 -10.25 9.50
CA LYS A 382 -16.07 -11.43 8.93
C LYS A 382 -15.96 -11.50 7.40
N LEU A 383 -16.00 -10.35 6.71
CA LEU A 383 -15.74 -10.29 5.26
C LEU A 383 -14.26 -10.58 4.97
N VAL A 384 -13.33 -10.00 5.73
CA VAL A 384 -11.87 -10.27 5.62
C VAL A 384 -11.60 -11.75 5.82
N LYS A 385 -12.13 -12.39 6.87
CA LYS A 385 -11.93 -13.83 7.11
C LYS A 385 -12.40 -14.69 5.94
N LYS A 386 -13.51 -14.30 5.28
CA LYS A 386 -13.96 -14.96 4.04
C LYS A 386 -13.01 -14.72 2.85
N ALA A 387 -12.45 -13.52 2.72
CA ALA A 387 -11.54 -13.15 1.63
C ALA A 387 -10.14 -13.79 1.76
N VAL A 388 -9.65 -13.99 2.99
CA VAL A 388 -8.33 -14.60 3.25
C VAL A 388 -8.38 -16.12 3.43
N GLY A 389 -9.54 -16.67 3.78
CA GLY A 389 -9.74 -18.09 4.02
C GLY A 389 -8.95 -18.59 5.23
N ASP A 390 -8.18 -19.65 5.03
CA ASP A 390 -7.41 -20.31 6.08
C ASP A 390 -6.01 -19.71 6.29
N LYS A 391 -5.61 -18.73 5.48
CA LYS A 391 -4.31 -18.06 5.67
C LYS A 391 -4.32 -17.27 6.98
N GLU A 392 -3.34 -17.56 7.84
CA GLU A 392 -3.14 -16.83 9.10
C GLU A 392 -2.72 -15.38 8.79
N ILE A 393 -3.37 -14.44 9.47
CA ILE A 393 -3.13 -13.01 9.37
C ILE A 393 -3.29 -12.38 10.77
N SER A 394 -2.53 -11.32 11.03
CA SER A 394 -2.84 -10.37 12.09
C SER A 394 -3.97 -9.44 11.65
N VAL A 395 -4.76 -8.92 12.59
CA VAL A 395 -5.81 -7.94 12.32
C VAL A 395 -5.63 -6.69 13.17
N GLY A 396 -5.73 -5.51 12.56
CA GLY A 396 -5.50 -4.20 13.18
C GLY A 396 -6.71 -3.28 13.11
N ILE A 397 -6.93 -2.46 14.13
CA ILE A 397 -7.95 -1.39 14.12
C ILE A 397 -7.24 -0.06 14.33
N THR A 398 -7.17 0.77 13.28
CA THR A 398 -6.49 2.08 13.32
C THR A 398 -7.44 3.18 13.76
N GLY A 399 -6.95 4.07 14.63
CA GLY A 399 -7.80 5.07 15.28
C GLY A 399 -8.59 4.49 16.45
N SER A 400 -8.08 3.43 17.08
CA SER A 400 -8.65 2.75 18.24
C SER A 400 -8.81 3.66 19.48
N ALA A 401 -8.08 4.78 19.54
CA ALA A 401 -8.30 5.85 20.53
C ALA A 401 -9.73 6.43 20.53
N ASN A 402 -10.53 6.18 19.48
CA ASN A 402 -11.96 6.50 19.42
C ASN A 402 -12.86 5.44 20.09
N LEU A 403 -12.31 4.34 20.60
CA LEU A 403 -13.00 3.26 21.29
C LEU A 403 -12.86 3.41 22.82
N SER A 404 -13.91 3.11 23.57
CA SER A 404 -13.83 2.93 25.02
C SER A 404 -13.17 1.58 25.38
N ALA A 405 -12.72 1.41 26.63
CA ALA A 405 -12.18 0.14 27.10
C ALA A 405 -13.17 -1.03 26.94
N ASP A 406 -14.46 -0.79 27.15
CA ASP A 406 -15.52 -1.79 26.92
C ASP A 406 -15.72 -2.09 25.43
N GLU A 407 -15.68 -1.07 24.56
CA GLU A 407 -15.74 -1.26 23.12
C GLU A 407 -14.55 -2.09 22.63
N ILE A 408 -13.33 -1.81 23.10
CA ILE A 408 -12.12 -2.57 22.73
C ILE A 408 -12.21 -4.02 23.21
N LYS A 409 -12.64 -4.26 24.45
CA LYS A 409 -12.90 -5.61 24.97
C LYS A 409 -13.92 -6.36 24.11
N ASN A 410 -15.02 -5.71 23.74
CA ASN A 410 -16.06 -6.31 22.91
C ASN A 410 -15.57 -6.58 21.46
N CYS A 411 -14.77 -5.68 20.89
CA CYS A 411 -14.12 -5.88 19.59
C CYS A 411 -13.14 -7.05 19.62
N LYS A 412 -12.27 -7.15 20.63
CA LYS A 412 -11.36 -8.29 20.83
C LYS A 412 -12.16 -9.60 20.88
N THR A 413 -13.18 -9.68 21.74
CA THR A 413 -14.05 -10.86 21.84
C THR A 413 -14.78 -11.20 20.54
N ALA A 414 -15.10 -10.22 19.69
CA ALA A 414 -15.68 -10.48 18.37
C ALA A 414 -14.65 -11.06 17.39
N LEU A 415 -13.42 -10.54 17.37
CA LEU A 415 -12.33 -11.01 16.51
C LEU A 415 -11.83 -12.40 16.91
N GLU A 416 -11.70 -12.69 18.21
CA GLU A 416 -11.40 -14.03 18.74
C GLU A 416 -12.44 -15.06 18.26
N LYS A 417 -13.74 -14.70 18.26
CA LYS A 417 -14.84 -15.57 17.76
C LYS A 417 -14.82 -15.77 16.25
N LEU A 418 -14.11 -14.94 15.48
CA LEU A 418 -13.85 -15.13 14.05
C LEU A 418 -12.58 -15.96 13.81
N GLY A 419 -11.86 -16.35 14.87
CA GLY A 419 -10.64 -17.16 14.81
C GLY A 419 -9.36 -16.36 14.59
N PHE A 420 -9.35 -15.05 14.88
CA PHE A 420 -8.13 -14.25 14.86
C PHE A 420 -7.37 -14.37 16.18
N THR A 421 -6.08 -14.68 16.07
CA THR A 421 -5.15 -14.96 17.19
C THR A 421 -4.22 -13.80 17.50
N ASP A 422 -3.80 -13.01 16.50
CA ASP A 422 -3.02 -11.78 16.69
C ASP A 422 -3.87 -10.54 16.34
N ILE A 423 -4.16 -9.72 17.36
CA ILE A 423 -5.06 -8.57 17.27
C ILE A 423 -4.35 -7.30 17.75
N ARG A 424 -4.35 -6.25 16.92
CA ARG A 424 -3.77 -4.95 17.22
C ARG A 424 -4.85 -3.87 17.31
N PHE A 425 -4.76 -3.02 18.33
CA PHE A 425 -5.54 -1.78 18.46
C PHE A 425 -4.54 -0.63 18.42
N GLU A 426 -4.63 0.24 17.42
CA GLU A 426 -3.61 1.27 17.05
C GLU A 426 -4.17 2.71 17.01
#